data_AF-A0A7K8E7C9-F1
#
_entry.id   AF-A0A7K8E7C9-F1
#
_cell.length_a   1.000
_cell.length_b   1.000
_cell.length_c   1.000
_cell.angle_alpha   90.00
_cell.angle_beta   90.00
_cell.angle_gamma   90.00
#
_symmetry.space_group_name_H-M   'P 1'
#
loop_
_entity.id
_entity.type
_entity.pdbx_description
1 polymer ?
#
loop_
_entity_poly.entity_id
_entity_poly.type
_entity_poly.pdbx_seq_one_letter_code
_entity_poly.pdbx_strand_id
1 'polypeptide(L)'
;PENLLLASKLKGAAVKLADFGLAIEVEGDQQAWFGFAGTPGYLSPEVLRKDPYGKAVDLWACGVILYILLVGYPPFWDEDQHRLYQQIKAGAYDFPSPEWDTVTPEAKDLINKMLTINPSKRITAAEALKHPWISHRATVASCMHRQETVDCLKKFNARRKLKGAILTTMLATRNFS
;
A
#
# COMPACT_ATOMS: atom_id res chain seq x y z
N PRO A 1 2.12 6.46 0.49
CA PRO A 1 2.43 6.73 1.93
C PRO A 1 2.25 8.20 2.32
N GLU A 2 2.45 9.09 1.35
CA GLU A 2 2.27 10.54 1.35
C GLU A 2 0.95 10.99 2.00
N ASN A 3 -0.11 10.21 1.82
CA ASN A 3 -1.46 10.57 2.23
C ASN A 3 -1.79 10.15 3.68
N LEU A 4 -0.83 9.57 4.42
CA LEU A 4 -0.98 9.20 5.83
C LEU A 4 -0.18 10.17 6.71
N LEU A 5 -0.89 11.08 7.38
CA LEU A 5 -0.29 12.14 8.20
C LEU A 5 -0.55 11.91 9.69
N LEU A 6 0.31 12.41 10.56
CA LEU A 6 0.04 12.46 12.00
C LEU A 6 -0.65 13.79 12.35
N ALA A 7 -1.71 13.73 13.15
CA ALA A 7 -2.47 14.90 13.56
C ALA A 7 -1.66 15.96 14.32
N SER A 8 -0.58 15.54 14.99
CA SER A 8 0.35 16.42 15.71
C SER A 8 1.69 15.72 15.95
N LYS A 9 2.65 16.44 16.56
CA LYS A 9 3.93 15.89 17.02
C LYS A 9 3.85 15.19 18.39
N LEU A 10 2.67 15.17 19.02
CA LEU A 10 2.50 14.58 20.35
C LEU A 10 2.58 13.05 20.29
N LYS A 11 3.06 12.42 21.36
CA LYS A 11 3.06 10.96 21.49
C LYS A 11 1.61 10.45 21.41
N GLY A 12 1.38 9.42 20.60
CA GLY A 12 0.05 8.83 20.43
C GLY A 12 -0.89 9.64 19.53
N ALA A 13 -0.40 10.62 18.76
CA ALA A 13 -1.21 11.36 17.81
C ALA A 13 -1.89 10.42 16.79
N ALA A 14 -3.17 10.68 16.50
CA ALA A 14 -3.92 9.91 15.51
C ALA A 14 -3.34 10.06 14.10
N VAL A 15 -3.41 8.98 13.32
CA VAL A 15 -3.16 9.01 11.87
C VAL A 15 -4.40 9.59 11.17
N LYS A 16 -4.20 10.47 10.21
CA LYS A 16 -5.24 11.07 9.36
C LYS A 16 -4.92 10.83 7.89
N LEU A 17 -5.95 10.42 7.14
CA LEU A 17 -5.90 10.39 5.68
C LEU A 17 -6.00 11.83 5.16
N ALA A 18 -5.19 12.16 4.17
CA ALA A 18 -5.17 13.46 3.50
C ALA A 18 -5.11 13.28 1.98
N ASP A 19 -5.36 14.37 1.26
CA ASP A 19 -5.31 14.44 -0.21
C ASP A 19 -6.28 13.47 -0.92
N PHE A 20 -7.45 14.00 -1.24
CA PHE A 20 -8.52 13.32 -1.96
C PHE A 20 -8.61 13.80 -3.42
N GLY A 21 -7.53 14.36 -3.99
CA GLY A 21 -7.54 14.90 -5.35
C GLY A 21 -7.83 13.89 -6.46
N LEU A 22 -7.67 12.59 -6.18
CA LEU A 22 -8.04 11.48 -7.06
C LEU A 22 -9.23 10.66 -6.54
N ALA A 23 -9.91 11.12 -5.50
CA ALA A 23 -11.09 10.44 -4.97
C ALA A 23 -12.26 10.55 -5.94
N ILE A 24 -13.10 9.52 -5.97
CA ILE A 24 -14.28 9.43 -6.82
C ILE A 24 -15.50 9.05 -5.98
N GLU A 25 -16.67 9.51 -6.40
CA GLU A 25 -17.94 9.06 -5.83
C GLU A 25 -18.40 7.79 -6.55
N VAL A 26 -18.90 6.82 -5.78
CA VAL A 26 -19.43 5.55 -6.28
C VAL A 26 -20.84 5.36 -5.74
N GLU A 27 -21.77 4.90 -6.59
CA GLU A 27 -23.15 4.66 -6.20
C GLU A 27 -23.29 3.25 -5.59
N GLY A 28 -23.48 3.16 -4.28
CA GLY A 28 -23.63 1.89 -3.58
C GLY A 28 -22.42 0.97 -3.79
N ASP A 29 -22.64 -0.23 -4.33
CA ASP A 29 -21.61 -1.21 -4.69
C ASP A 29 -21.41 -1.33 -6.21
N GLN A 30 -21.94 -0.39 -6.99
CA GLN A 30 -21.75 -0.37 -8.43
C GLN A 30 -20.26 -0.20 -8.77
N GLN A 31 -19.83 -0.95 -9.79
CA GLN A 31 -18.50 -0.86 -10.35
C GLN A 31 -18.58 -0.21 -11.73
N ALA A 32 -17.64 0.69 -12.01
CA ALA A 32 -17.53 1.32 -13.32
C ALA A 32 -16.06 1.55 -13.67
N TRP A 33 -15.81 1.94 -14.92
CA TRP A 33 -14.49 2.38 -15.35
C TRP A 33 -14.35 3.88 -15.09
N PHE A 34 -13.59 4.25 -14.07
CA PHE A 34 -13.35 5.66 -13.71
C PHE A 34 -12.01 6.21 -14.24
N GLY A 35 -11.34 5.45 -15.12
CA GLY A 35 -10.09 5.84 -15.74
C GLY A 35 -8.86 5.18 -15.12
N PHE A 36 -7.70 5.50 -15.68
CA PHE A 36 -6.40 5.01 -15.19
C PHE A 36 -5.76 6.09 -14.31
N ALA A 37 -5.90 5.96 -12.99
CA ALA A 37 -5.33 6.90 -12.02
C ALA A 37 -4.77 6.16 -10.81
N GLY A 38 -3.70 6.72 -10.23
CA GLY A 38 -3.05 6.19 -9.02
C GLY A 38 -1.53 6.12 -9.14
N THR A 39 -0.88 5.75 -8.03
CA THR A 39 0.58 5.61 -7.98
C THR A 39 0.98 4.19 -8.37
N PRO A 40 1.90 3.97 -9.33
CA PRO A 40 2.17 2.65 -9.93
C PRO A 40 2.29 1.46 -8.98
N GLY A 41 3.04 1.58 -7.87
CA GLY A 41 3.25 0.49 -6.91
C GLY A 41 2.06 0.18 -6.00
N TYR A 42 0.98 0.97 -6.07
CA TYR A 42 -0.24 0.81 -5.27
C TYR A 42 -1.48 0.55 -6.13
N LEU A 43 -1.34 0.56 -7.47
CA LEU A 43 -2.43 0.24 -8.39
C LEU A 43 -2.87 -1.22 -8.19
N SER A 44 -4.18 -1.45 -8.22
CA SER A 44 -4.75 -2.78 -8.13
C SER A 44 -4.79 -3.50 -9.49
N PRO A 45 -4.89 -4.85 -9.50
CA PRO A 45 -4.92 -5.64 -10.73
C PRO A 45 -6.04 -5.22 -11.69
N GLU A 46 -7.24 -4.98 -11.17
CA GLU A 46 -8.42 -4.60 -11.96
C GLU A 46 -8.25 -3.25 -12.68
N VAL A 47 -7.61 -2.25 -12.04
CA VAL A 47 -7.29 -0.97 -12.70
C VAL A 47 -6.28 -1.18 -13.84
N LEU A 48 -5.26 -2.02 -13.63
CA LEU A 48 -4.26 -2.34 -14.65
C LEU A 48 -4.81 -3.17 -15.81
N ARG A 49 -5.85 -3.98 -15.56
CA ARG A 49 -6.56 -4.76 -16.59
C ARG A 49 -7.60 -3.95 -17.35
N LYS A 50 -7.90 -2.74 -16.88
CA LYS A 50 -8.99 -1.89 -17.38
C LYS A 50 -10.38 -2.48 -17.12
N ASP A 51 -10.51 -3.25 -16.05
CA ASP A 51 -11.78 -3.79 -15.60
C ASP A 51 -12.56 -2.70 -14.84
N PRO A 52 -13.91 -2.76 -14.81
CA PRO A 52 -14.70 -1.95 -13.88
C PRO A 52 -14.23 -2.17 -12.44
N TYR A 53 -14.13 -1.10 -11.67
CA TYR A 53 -13.63 -1.15 -10.29
C TYR A 53 -14.48 -0.30 -9.35
N GLY A 54 -14.16 -0.37 -8.06
CA GLY A 54 -14.84 0.35 -6.98
C GLY A 54 -14.05 0.28 -5.69
N LYS A 55 -14.71 0.23 -4.54
CA LYS A 55 -14.12 0.30 -3.18
C LYS A 55 -12.93 -0.65 -2.93
N ALA A 56 -12.89 -1.81 -3.59
CA ALA A 56 -11.85 -2.82 -3.36
C ALA A 56 -10.43 -2.36 -3.74
N VAL A 57 -10.28 -1.34 -4.60
CA VAL A 57 -8.96 -0.81 -4.99
C VAL A 57 -8.20 -0.25 -3.79
N ASP A 58 -8.91 0.37 -2.84
CA ASP A 58 -8.30 0.94 -1.63
C ASP A 58 -7.76 -0.17 -0.71
N LEU A 59 -8.44 -1.31 -0.64
CA LEU A 59 -8.00 -2.44 0.18
C LEU A 59 -6.74 -3.11 -0.38
N TRP A 60 -6.56 -3.09 -1.70
CA TRP A 60 -5.29 -3.48 -2.30
C TRP A 60 -4.15 -2.56 -1.87
N ALA A 61 -4.38 -1.24 -1.97
CA ALA A 61 -3.39 -0.25 -1.55
C ALA A 61 -3.08 -0.35 -0.04
N CYS A 62 -4.07 -0.64 0.80
CA CYS A 62 -3.88 -0.95 2.22
C CYS A 62 -2.98 -2.17 2.43
N GLY A 63 -3.14 -3.24 1.64
CA GLY A 63 -2.27 -4.41 1.68
C GLY A 63 -0.81 -4.07 1.35
N VAL A 64 -0.58 -3.25 0.32
CA VAL A 64 0.75 -2.75 -0.04
C VAL A 64 1.35 -1.92 1.10
N ILE A 65 0.57 -1.03 1.71
CA ILE A 65 1.02 -0.20 2.84
C ILE A 65 1.36 -1.07 4.05
N LEU A 66 0.49 -2.04 4.38
CA LEU A 66 0.70 -2.95 5.51
C LEU A 66 1.99 -3.75 5.34
N TYR A 67 2.24 -4.29 4.14
CA TYR A 67 3.48 -4.98 3.80
C TYR A 67 4.71 -4.07 4.07
N ILE A 68 4.70 -2.84 3.56
CA ILE A 68 5.78 -1.87 3.77
C ILE A 68 5.96 -1.54 5.26
N LEU A 69 4.89 -1.44 6.04
CA LEU A 69 4.99 -1.15 7.48
C LEU A 69 5.66 -2.28 8.27
N LEU A 70 5.55 -3.53 7.81
CA LEU A 70 6.13 -4.69 8.50
C LEU A 70 7.61 -4.91 8.18
N VAL A 71 8.06 -4.63 6.96
CA VAL A 71 9.45 -4.95 6.52
C VAL A 71 10.19 -3.80 5.84
N GLY A 72 9.52 -2.70 5.52
CA GLY A 72 10.16 -1.47 5.05
C GLY A 72 10.46 -1.41 3.55
N TYR A 73 10.04 -2.39 2.76
CA TYR A 73 10.13 -2.41 1.30
C TYR A 73 8.78 -2.85 0.68
N PRO A 74 8.48 -2.47 -0.58
CA PRO A 74 7.20 -2.79 -1.22
C PRO A 74 7.12 -4.27 -1.67
N PRO A 75 5.90 -4.86 -1.74
CA PRO A 75 5.69 -6.22 -2.25
C PRO A 75 5.87 -6.34 -3.76
N PHE A 76 5.65 -5.24 -4.51
CA PHE A 76 5.81 -5.19 -5.95
C PHE A 76 6.82 -4.10 -6.30
N TRP A 77 7.87 -4.46 -7.03
CA TRP A 77 8.89 -3.51 -7.47
C TRP A 77 9.62 -4.01 -8.70
N ASP A 78 9.75 -3.13 -9.69
CA ASP A 78 10.65 -3.29 -10.83
C ASP A 78 11.04 -1.88 -11.31
N GLU A 79 12.17 -1.78 -12.01
CA GLU A 79 12.57 -0.55 -12.70
C GLU A 79 11.79 -0.36 -14.00
N ASP A 80 11.43 -1.48 -14.64
CA ASP A 80 10.56 -1.52 -15.80
C ASP A 80 9.09 -1.52 -15.35
N GLN A 81 8.38 -0.45 -15.72
CA GLN A 81 6.98 -0.28 -15.36
C GLN A 81 6.07 -1.38 -15.92
N HIS A 82 6.38 -1.92 -17.11
CA HIS A 82 5.63 -3.02 -17.68
C HIS A 82 5.78 -4.29 -16.83
N ARG A 83 7.00 -4.62 -16.41
CA ARG A 83 7.24 -5.77 -15.52
C ARG A 83 6.58 -5.59 -14.15
N LEU A 84 6.65 -4.40 -13.56
CA LEU A 84 5.92 -4.07 -12.34
C LEU A 84 4.41 -4.35 -12.49
N TYR A 85 3.80 -3.91 -13.60
CA TYR A 85 2.38 -4.15 -13.85
C TYR A 85 2.05 -5.64 -14.05
N GLN A 86 2.96 -6.42 -14.63
CA GLN A 86 2.77 -7.87 -14.70
C GLN A 86 2.84 -8.53 -13.32
N GLN A 87 3.78 -8.11 -12.45
CA GLN A 87 3.85 -8.62 -11.07
C GLN A 87 2.55 -8.33 -10.31
N ILE A 88 2.05 -7.10 -10.37
CA ILE A 88 0.78 -6.69 -9.72
C ILE A 88 -0.38 -7.52 -10.25
N LYS A 89 -0.56 -7.62 -11.58
CA LYS A 89 -1.64 -8.39 -12.18
C LYS A 89 -1.56 -9.88 -11.86
N ALA A 90 -0.37 -10.43 -11.67
CA ALA A 90 -0.17 -11.82 -11.26
C ALA A 90 -0.30 -12.03 -9.75
N GLY A 91 -0.38 -10.96 -8.94
CA GLY A 91 -0.28 -11.04 -7.49
C GLY A 91 1.05 -11.67 -7.04
N ALA A 92 2.11 -11.45 -7.81
CA ALA A 92 3.43 -12.05 -7.56
C ALA A 92 4.19 -11.24 -6.51
N TYR A 93 3.98 -11.59 -5.24
CA TYR A 93 4.76 -11.17 -4.07
C TYR A 93 5.02 -12.37 -3.19
N ASP A 94 6.00 -12.27 -2.31
CA ASP A 94 6.41 -13.32 -1.39
C ASP A 94 6.66 -12.76 0.02
N PHE A 95 7.09 -13.63 0.94
CA PHE A 95 7.47 -13.26 2.30
C PHE A 95 8.88 -13.80 2.58
N PRO A 96 9.93 -13.18 2.02
CA PRO A 96 11.27 -13.74 2.02
C PRO A 96 11.92 -13.73 3.41
N SER A 97 12.74 -14.73 3.66
CA SER A 97 13.61 -14.79 4.83
C SER A 97 14.82 -13.86 4.66
N PRO A 98 15.41 -13.34 5.76
CA PRO A 98 15.05 -13.61 7.15
C PRO A 98 13.98 -12.68 7.72
N GLU A 99 13.66 -11.57 7.06
CA GLU A 99 12.87 -10.51 7.70
C GLU A 99 11.45 -11.00 8.01
N TRP A 100 10.85 -11.81 7.14
CA TRP A 100 9.50 -12.33 7.35
C TRP A 100 9.40 -13.52 8.29
N ASP A 101 10.50 -14.13 8.72
CA ASP A 101 10.47 -15.32 9.58
C ASP A 101 9.86 -15.02 10.95
N THR A 102 10.06 -13.78 11.42
CA THR A 102 9.58 -13.30 12.72
C THR A 102 8.24 -12.53 12.62
N VAL A 103 7.68 -12.40 11.43
CA VAL A 103 6.36 -11.79 11.23
C VAL A 103 5.28 -12.84 11.47
N THR A 104 4.29 -12.50 12.29
CA THR A 104 3.27 -13.47 12.71
C THR A 104 2.45 -13.98 11.52
N PRO A 105 1.99 -15.25 11.54
CA PRO A 105 1.16 -15.82 10.48
C PRO A 105 -0.09 -14.97 10.20
N GLU A 106 -0.70 -14.37 11.22
CA GLU A 106 -1.93 -13.57 11.09
C GLU A 106 -1.68 -12.23 10.38
N ALA A 107 -0.47 -11.67 10.49
CA ALA A 107 -0.11 -10.48 9.71
C ALA A 107 0.00 -10.83 8.23
N LYS A 108 0.64 -11.96 7.91
CA LYS A 108 0.75 -12.49 6.54
C LYS A 108 -0.62 -12.85 5.97
N ASP A 109 -1.48 -13.48 6.77
CA ASP A 109 -2.86 -13.82 6.39
C ASP A 109 -3.69 -12.56 6.05
N LEU A 110 -3.59 -11.50 6.86
CA LEU A 110 -4.26 -10.23 6.55
C LEU A 110 -3.75 -9.61 5.24
N ILE A 111 -2.44 -9.63 5.01
CA ILE A 111 -1.84 -9.18 3.75
C ILE A 111 -2.37 -10.00 2.58
N ASN A 112 -2.42 -11.34 2.69
CA ASN A 112 -2.93 -12.21 1.64
C ASN A 112 -4.39 -11.90 1.28
N LYS A 113 -5.22 -11.65 2.31
CA LYS A 113 -6.62 -11.26 2.14
C LYS A 113 -6.79 -9.89 1.49
N MET A 114 -5.90 -8.93 1.76
CA MET A 114 -5.88 -7.60 1.11
C MET A 114 -5.32 -7.64 -0.31
N LEU A 115 -4.26 -8.41 -0.55
CA LEU A 115 -3.59 -8.58 -1.86
C LEU A 115 -4.19 -9.74 -2.66
N THR A 116 -5.47 -10.02 -2.46
CA THR A 116 -6.22 -10.98 -3.28
C THR A 116 -6.54 -10.38 -4.64
N ILE A 117 -6.14 -11.07 -5.71
CA ILE A 117 -6.23 -10.59 -7.09
C ILE A 117 -7.67 -10.32 -7.53
N ASN A 118 -8.59 -11.24 -7.21
CA ASN A 118 -9.99 -11.07 -7.54
C ASN A 118 -10.64 -10.09 -6.54
N PRO A 119 -11.09 -8.89 -6.96
CA PRO A 119 -11.63 -7.89 -6.04
C PRO A 119 -12.89 -8.36 -5.30
N SER A 120 -13.68 -9.27 -5.89
CA SER A 120 -14.88 -9.83 -5.21
C SER A 120 -14.55 -10.80 -4.06
N LYS A 121 -13.32 -11.32 -4.02
CA LYS A 121 -12.81 -12.19 -2.94
C LYS A 121 -11.88 -11.45 -1.98
N ARG A 122 -11.54 -10.19 -2.30
CA ARG A 122 -10.66 -9.36 -1.48
C ARG A 122 -11.42 -8.92 -0.24
N ILE A 123 -10.76 -8.97 0.91
CA ILE A 123 -11.35 -8.57 2.18
C ILE A 123 -11.83 -7.12 2.13
N THR A 124 -12.98 -6.84 2.72
CA THR A 124 -13.50 -5.48 2.86
C THR A 124 -12.85 -4.76 4.05
N ALA A 125 -12.98 -3.43 4.11
CA ALA A 125 -12.49 -2.66 5.26
C ALA A 125 -13.16 -3.11 6.58
N ALA A 126 -14.47 -3.38 6.56
CA ALA A 126 -15.22 -3.82 7.73
C ALA A 126 -14.75 -5.19 8.24
N GLU A 127 -14.44 -6.12 7.34
CA GLU A 127 -13.89 -7.44 7.69
C GLU A 127 -12.44 -7.33 8.16
N ALA A 128 -11.61 -6.49 7.53
CA ALA A 128 -10.23 -6.27 7.91
C ALA A 128 -10.11 -5.72 9.35
N LEU A 129 -11.01 -4.83 9.75
CA LEU A 129 -11.07 -4.31 11.13
C LEU A 129 -11.42 -5.40 12.16
N LYS A 130 -12.14 -6.45 11.75
CA LYS A 130 -12.48 -7.60 12.60
C LYS A 130 -11.39 -8.67 12.61
N HIS A 131 -10.40 -8.58 11.72
CA HIS A 131 -9.32 -9.56 11.61
C HIS A 131 -8.55 -9.70 12.94
N PRO A 132 -8.20 -10.91 13.40
CA PRO A 132 -7.57 -11.12 14.72
C PRO A 132 -6.29 -10.30 14.95
N TRP A 133 -5.50 -10.08 13.90
CA TRP A 133 -4.29 -9.26 13.98
C TRP A 133 -4.57 -7.78 14.35
N ILE A 134 -5.77 -7.28 14.01
CA ILE A 134 -6.26 -5.93 14.35
C ILE A 134 -7.09 -5.96 15.64
N SER A 135 -8.13 -6.80 15.69
CA SER A 135 -9.12 -6.82 16.77
C SER A 135 -8.61 -7.43 18.07
N HIS A 136 -7.65 -8.37 17.99
CA HIS A 136 -7.02 -9.03 19.14
C HIS A 136 -5.51 -8.73 19.19
N ARG A 137 -5.13 -7.49 18.84
CA ARG A 137 -3.72 -7.07 18.74
C ARG A 137 -2.88 -7.44 19.96
N ALA A 138 -3.41 -7.33 21.17
CA ALA A 138 -2.68 -7.60 22.41
C ALA A 138 -2.19 -9.05 22.56
N THR A 139 -2.86 -10.01 21.91
CA THR A 139 -2.52 -11.44 21.98
C THR A 139 -1.97 -12.00 20.68
N VAL A 140 -2.30 -11.37 19.54
CA VAL A 140 -1.96 -11.89 18.20
C VAL A 140 -0.78 -11.15 17.56
N ALA A 141 -0.67 -9.84 17.74
CA ALA A 141 0.42 -9.08 17.11
C ALA A 141 1.70 -9.18 17.94
N SER A 142 2.83 -9.45 17.28
CA SER A 142 4.13 -9.49 17.95
C SER A 142 4.50 -8.14 18.57
N CYS A 143 5.07 -8.18 19.78
CA CYS A 143 5.63 -7.02 20.48
C CYS A 143 7.14 -6.83 20.23
N MET A 144 7.75 -7.69 19.43
CA MET A 144 9.18 -7.64 19.13
C MET A 144 9.54 -6.36 18.36
N HIS A 145 10.55 -5.64 18.83
CA HIS A 145 11.10 -4.51 18.07
C HIS A 145 11.76 -5.00 16.78
N ARG A 146 11.48 -4.33 15.67
CA ARG A 146 11.96 -4.71 14.33
C ARG A 146 12.94 -3.67 13.79
N GLN A 147 14.20 -3.76 14.21
CA GLN A 147 15.23 -2.78 13.83
C GLN A 147 15.49 -2.76 12.32
N GLU A 148 15.54 -3.92 11.67
CA GLU A 148 15.73 -4.04 10.23
C GLU A 148 14.63 -3.33 9.44
N THR A 149 13.36 -3.45 9.88
CA THR A 149 12.23 -2.72 9.30
C THR A 149 12.45 -1.21 9.35
N VAL A 150 12.92 -0.68 10.49
CA VAL A 150 13.21 0.75 10.66
C VAL A 150 14.28 1.20 9.67
N ASP A 151 15.34 0.41 9.51
CA ASP A 151 16.46 0.76 8.62
C ASP A 151 16.08 0.67 7.14
N CYS A 152 15.27 -0.32 6.75
CA CYS A 152 14.67 -0.41 5.42
C CYS A 152 13.73 0.77 5.15
N LEU A 153 12.89 1.16 6.11
CA LEU A 153 12.00 2.32 5.98
C LEU A 153 12.77 3.64 5.79
N LYS A 154 13.93 3.81 6.44
CA LYS A 154 14.79 4.98 6.19
C LYS A 154 15.24 5.04 4.73
N LYS A 155 15.73 3.92 4.18
CA LYS A 155 16.16 3.80 2.77
C LYS A 155 14.98 4.05 1.81
N PHE A 156 13.82 3.46 2.10
CA PHE A 156 12.59 3.66 1.32
C PHE A 156 12.19 5.13 1.27
N ASN A 157 12.19 5.81 2.42
CA ASN A 157 11.86 7.24 2.51
C ASN A 157 12.89 8.11 1.78
N ALA A 158 14.18 7.79 1.86
CA ALA A 158 15.23 8.51 1.14
C ALA A 158 15.06 8.39 -0.38
N ARG A 159 14.86 7.18 -0.89
CA ARG A 159 14.61 6.92 -2.33
C ARG A 159 13.39 7.68 -2.84
N ARG A 160 12.31 7.71 -2.05
CA ARG A 160 11.07 8.42 -2.36
C ARG A 160 11.27 9.93 -2.44
N LYS A 161 11.94 10.53 -1.45
CA LYS A 161 12.26 11.97 -1.44
C LYS A 161 13.14 12.36 -2.62
N LEU A 162 14.14 11.55 -2.97
CA LEU A 162 15.02 11.80 -4.11
C LEU A 162 14.25 11.82 -5.44
N LYS A 163 13.38 10.82 -5.68
CA LYS A 163 12.52 10.80 -6.87
C LYS A 163 11.64 12.06 -6.98
N GLY A 164 11.05 12.48 -5.87
CA GLY A 164 10.26 13.71 -5.82
C GLY A 164 11.10 14.96 -6.14
N ALA A 165 12.30 15.07 -5.59
CA ALA A 165 13.21 16.20 -5.85
C ALA A 165 13.61 16.31 -7.33
N ILE A 166 13.95 15.18 -7.97
CA ILE A 166 14.27 15.14 -9.41
C ILE A 166 13.10 15.66 -10.25
N LEU A 167 11.88 15.22 -9.95
CA LEU A 167 10.68 15.68 -10.65
C LEU A 167 10.46 17.18 -10.47
N THR A 168 10.64 17.72 -9.25
CA THR A 168 10.56 19.16 -8.98
C THR A 168 11.60 19.94 -9.78
N THR A 169 12.85 19.47 -9.86
CA THR A 169 13.89 20.13 -10.67
C THR A 169 13.54 20.13 -12.14
N MET A 170 13.07 19.01 -12.69
CA MET A 170 12.64 18.93 -14.10
C MET A 170 11.50 19.89 -14.43
N LEU A 171 10.52 20.01 -13.52
CA LEU A 171 9.40 20.95 -13.66
C LEU A 171 9.88 22.40 -13.59
N ALA A 172 10.77 22.72 -12.66
CA ALA A 172 11.36 24.05 -12.56
C ALA A 172 12.11 24.42 -13.85
N THR A 173 12.97 23.53 -14.38
CA THR A 173 13.72 23.79 -15.62
C THR A 173 12.83 23.95 -16.85
N ARG A 174 11.68 23.25 -16.90
CA ARG A 174 10.69 23.40 -17.98
C ARG A 174 9.94 24.72 -17.93
N ASN A 175 9.78 25.34 -16.76
CA ASN A 175 9.14 26.65 -16.63
C ASN A 175 10.08 27.82 -16.98
N PHE A 176 11.39 27.58 -17.06
CA PHE A 176 12.40 28.56 -17.46
C PHE A 176 12.86 28.42 -18.93
N SER A 177 12.36 27.40 -19.66
CA SER A 177 12.65 27.17 -21.08
C SER A 177 11.42 27.48 -21.93
#